data_AF-A0A7S1G5C5-F1
#
_entry.id   AF-A0A7S1G5C5-F1
#
_cell.length_a   1.000
_cell.length_b   1.000
_cell.length_c   1.000
_cell.angle_alpha   90.00
_cell.angle_beta   90.00
_cell.angle_gamma   90.00
#
_symmetry.space_group_name_H-M   'P 1'
#
loop_
_entity.id
_entity.type
_entity.pdbx_description
1 polymer ?
#
loop_
_entity_poly.entity_id
_entity_poly.type
_entity_poly.pdbx_seq_one_letter_code
_entity_poly.pdbx_strand_id
1 'polypeptide(L)'
;CVTGAAMAAATLGGVAAARDLTHVVGVAVPSGAGGAWCFDPAAFEDAAFDASEFVAAASRVAPLQTLRDDLDAYVRDAKARLVAHVHSDYADFVQLSARLDDFKTAAQQLGAPIGGFRDLAASAAQAAELALARVREVMRQRDAVAERRRQLERFEEAHDLAAKISELLAAVRGDDAVEAAADDARGAAQR
;
A
#
# COMPACT_ATOMS: atom_id res chain seq x y z
N CYS A 1 -34.88 -22.31 25.48
CA CYS A 1 -35.12 -21.05 26.20
C CYS A 1 -35.34 -19.93 25.18
N VAL A 2 -36.61 -19.57 24.99
CA VAL A 2 -37.17 -18.27 24.51
C VAL A 2 -36.29 -17.51 23.51
N THR A 3 -36.36 -17.74 22.19
CA THR A 3 -37.35 -17.25 21.19
C THR A 3 -37.95 -15.87 21.47
N GLY A 4 -37.58 -14.90 20.63
CA GLY A 4 -38.26 -13.62 20.46
C GLY A 4 -38.20 -13.17 19.00
N ALA A 5 -38.92 -13.90 18.14
CA ALA A 5 -39.27 -13.54 16.77
C ALA A 5 -40.80 -13.50 16.68
N ALA A 6 -41.36 -12.37 16.23
CA ALA A 6 -42.77 -12.11 15.83
C ALA A 6 -42.88 -10.57 15.70
N MET A 7 -43.62 -9.93 14.80
CA MET A 7 -44.60 -10.24 13.75
C MET A 7 -44.74 -8.90 12.99
N ALA A 8 -44.66 -8.80 11.66
CA ALA A 8 -45.73 -9.05 10.68
C ALA A 8 -47.07 -8.34 10.99
N ALA A 9 -47.43 -7.34 10.17
CA ALA A 9 -48.78 -7.24 9.58
C ALA A 9 -48.81 -6.15 8.49
N ALA A 10 -49.14 -6.61 7.29
CA ALA A 10 -49.42 -5.81 6.12
C ALA A 10 -50.92 -5.48 6.05
N THR A 11 -51.23 -4.39 5.32
CA THR A 11 -52.41 -4.18 4.45
C THR A 11 -53.83 -4.13 5.05
N LEU A 12 -54.56 -3.03 4.81
CA LEU A 12 -55.67 -2.91 3.82
C LEU A 12 -56.53 -1.65 4.06
N GLY A 13 -57.00 -1.04 2.97
CA GLY A 13 -58.09 -0.05 2.91
C GLY A 13 -57.60 1.35 2.49
N GLY A 14 -57.92 1.93 1.34
CA GLY A 14 -59.07 1.71 0.46
C GLY A 14 -59.99 2.95 0.49
N VAL A 15 -59.72 3.89 -0.42
CA VAL A 15 -60.64 4.81 -1.13
C VAL A 15 -61.77 5.53 -0.35
N ALA A 16 -61.68 6.86 -0.26
CA ALA A 16 -62.78 7.84 -0.46
C ALA A 16 -62.17 9.25 -0.27
N ALA A 17 -61.90 10.01 -1.33
CA ALA A 17 -62.84 10.89 -2.01
C ALA A 17 -63.39 12.04 -1.13
N ALA A 18 -63.15 13.24 -1.65
CA ALA A 18 -63.96 14.44 -1.53
C ALA A 18 -63.79 15.32 -0.28
N ARG A 19 -63.24 16.50 -0.60
CA ARG A 19 -63.64 17.82 -0.11
C ARG A 19 -63.33 18.11 1.34
N ASP A 20 -62.33 18.97 1.55
CA ASP A 20 -62.68 20.20 2.24
C ASP A 20 -61.97 21.41 1.64
N LEU A 21 -62.79 22.24 0.97
CA LEU A 21 -62.47 23.58 0.52
C LEU A 21 -63.07 24.50 1.58
N THR A 22 -62.29 24.84 2.60
CA THR A 22 -62.55 25.98 3.49
C THR A 22 -61.21 26.38 4.11
N HIS A 23 -60.53 27.36 3.53
CA HIS A 23 -60.72 28.78 3.83
C HIS A 23 -60.31 29.12 5.28
N VAL A 24 -59.09 29.68 5.36
CA VAL A 24 -58.79 30.97 6.02
C VAL A 24 -58.26 31.00 7.45
N VAL A 25 -57.08 31.64 7.51
CA VAL A 25 -56.46 32.34 8.64
C VAL A 25 -55.76 31.44 9.66
N GLY A 26 -54.52 31.10 9.31
CA GLY A 26 -53.46 30.73 10.24
C GLY A 26 -52.26 31.62 9.98
N VAL A 27 -52.28 32.82 10.55
CA VAL A 27 -51.19 33.80 10.55
C VAL A 27 -49.91 33.14 11.08
N ALA A 28 -48.93 32.96 10.21
CA ALA A 28 -47.52 32.95 10.59
C ALA A 28 -46.92 34.23 10.03
N VAL A 29 -47.10 35.33 10.77
CA VAL A 29 -46.31 36.54 10.58
C VAL A 29 -45.06 36.37 11.42
N PRO A 30 -43.86 36.19 10.84
CA PRO A 30 -42.66 36.58 11.53
C PRO A 30 -42.64 38.11 11.54
N SER A 31 -43.15 38.67 12.64
CA SER A 31 -42.82 40.02 13.05
C SER A 31 -41.30 40.11 13.15
N GLY A 32 -40.73 41.18 12.60
CA GLY A 32 -39.32 41.32 12.29
C GLY A 32 -38.38 40.85 13.40
N ALA A 33 -37.66 39.78 13.11
CA ALA A 33 -36.44 39.42 13.82
C ALA A 33 -35.24 39.87 12.95
N GLY A 34 -34.90 41.15 13.01
CA GLY A 34 -33.54 41.65 12.72
C GLY A 34 -33.06 41.79 11.27
N GLY A 35 -33.94 41.82 10.25
CA GLY A 35 -33.54 41.95 8.84
C GLY A 35 -33.76 43.35 8.25
N ALA A 36 -32.85 43.79 7.37
CA ALA A 36 -32.84 45.09 6.69
C ALA A 36 -34.00 45.34 5.69
N TRP A 37 -35.02 44.47 5.66
CA TRP A 37 -36.05 44.41 4.61
C TRP A 37 -37.45 44.21 5.22
N CYS A 38 -38.49 44.74 4.57
CA CYS A 38 -39.88 44.56 5.00
C CYS A 38 -40.51 43.18 4.70
N PHE A 39 -39.74 42.23 4.15
CA PHE A 39 -40.18 40.87 3.81
C PHE A 39 -39.13 39.83 4.22
N ASP A 40 -39.55 38.57 4.33
CA ASP A 40 -38.65 37.43 4.55
C ASP A 40 -38.12 36.91 3.20
N PRO A 41 -36.79 36.95 2.96
CA PRO A 41 -36.18 36.39 1.75
C PRO A 41 -36.43 34.90 1.55
N ALA A 42 -36.67 34.13 2.61
CA ALA A 42 -36.92 32.69 2.52
C ALA A 42 -38.22 32.37 1.74
N ALA A 43 -39.15 33.33 1.65
CA ALA A 43 -40.36 33.19 0.84
C ALA A 43 -40.05 33.04 -0.66
N PHE A 44 -38.90 33.51 -1.14
CA PHE A 44 -38.49 33.36 -2.55
C PHE A 44 -37.83 32.02 -2.87
N GLU A 45 -37.54 31.20 -1.85
CA GLU A 45 -36.92 29.87 -2.02
C GLU A 45 -37.97 28.76 -2.20
N ASP A 46 -39.25 29.07 -1.99
CA ASP A 46 -40.36 28.12 -2.17
C ASP A 46 -40.67 27.88 -3.66
N ALA A 47 -40.82 26.61 -4.03
CA ALA A 47 -41.19 26.19 -5.38
C ALA A 47 -42.63 26.58 -5.76
N ALA A 48 -43.51 26.85 -4.78
CA ALA A 48 -44.89 27.28 -4.99
C ALA A 48 -45.10 28.80 -4.83
N PHE A 49 -44.05 29.60 -5.07
CA PHE A 49 -44.11 31.05 -4.92
C PHE A 49 -45.14 31.70 -5.85
N ASP A 50 -46.12 32.40 -5.27
CA ASP A 50 -47.09 33.25 -5.98
C ASP A 50 -46.81 34.74 -5.69
N ALA A 51 -46.43 35.47 -6.74
CA ALA A 51 -46.09 36.89 -6.65
C ALA A 51 -47.30 37.77 -6.27
N SER A 52 -48.52 37.38 -6.67
CA SER A 52 -49.74 38.15 -6.40
C SER A 52 -50.17 38.02 -4.94
N GLU A 53 -50.06 36.81 -4.37
CA GLU A 53 -50.30 36.56 -2.95
C GLU A 53 -49.23 37.22 -2.07
N PHE A 54 -47.97 37.18 -2.48
CA PHE A 54 -46.86 37.85 -1.80
C PHE A 54 -47.05 39.37 -1.74
N VAL A 55 -47.39 40.03 -2.85
CA VAL A 55 -47.65 41.49 -2.87
C VAL A 55 -48.90 41.85 -2.06
N ALA A 56 -49.92 40.98 -2.06
CA ALA A 56 -51.11 41.17 -1.24
C ALA A 56 -50.82 41.03 0.26
N ALA A 57 -49.90 40.14 0.66
CA ALA A 57 -49.44 40.00 2.03
C ALA A 57 -48.51 41.15 2.45
N ALA A 58 -47.58 41.55 1.59
CA ALA A 58 -46.62 42.62 1.85
C ALA A 58 -47.25 44.02 1.88
N SER A 59 -48.25 44.29 1.03
CA SER A 59 -48.96 45.57 1.01
C SER A 59 -49.80 45.84 2.28
N ARG A 60 -50.08 44.81 3.08
CA ARG A 60 -50.72 44.94 4.41
C ARG A 60 -49.74 45.43 5.48
N VAL A 61 -48.44 45.25 5.26
CA VAL A 61 -47.38 45.51 6.26
C VAL A 61 -46.61 46.80 5.93
N ALA A 62 -46.44 47.13 4.65
CA ALA A 62 -45.67 48.31 4.22
C ALA A 62 -46.26 49.02 2.99
N PRO A 63 -45.98 50.32 2.79
CA PRO A 63 -46.32 51.03 1.56
C PRO A 63 -45.62 50.40 0.35
N LEU A 64 -46.32 50.33 -0.79
CA LEU A 64 -45.81 49.77 -2.05
C LEU A 64 -44.47 50.38 -2.51
N GLN A 65 -44.22 51.65 -2.20
CA GLN A 65 -42.95 52.32 -2.54
C GLN A 65 -41.78 51.74 -1.72
N THR A 66 -41.97 51.56 -0.41
CA THR A 66 -40.96 50.95 0.47
C THR A 66 -40.69 49.50 0.08
N LEU A 67 -41.74 48.73 -0.27
CA LEU A 67 -41.58 47.37 -0.76
C LEU A 67 -40.75 47.31 -2.04
N ARG A 68 -40.97 48.21 -2.99
CA ARG A 68 -40.17 48.28 -4.23
C ARG A 68 -38.71 48.60 -3.93
N ASP A 69 -38.47 49.62 -3.10
CA ASP A 69 -37.11 50.07 -2.82
C ASP A 69 -36.31 49.00 -2.05
N ASP A 70 -36.99 48.25 -1.16
CA ASP A 70 -36.44 47.09 -0.45
C ASP A 70 -36.17 45.90 -1.41
N LEU A 71 -37.10 45.59 -2.33
CA LEU A 71 -36.88 44.55 -3.35
C LEU A 71 -35.69 44.89 -4.26
N ASP A 72 -35.58 46.15 -4.70
CA ASP A 72 -34.50 46.61 -5.57
C ASP A 72 -33.14 46.50 -4.88
N ALA A 73 -33.09 46.78 -3.58
CA ALA A 73 -31.86 46.68 -2.82
C ALA A 73 -31.56 45.22 -2.42
N TYR A 74 -32.56 44.35 -2.19
CA TYR A 74 -32.36 42.90 -2.05
C TYR A 74 -31.81 42.27 -3.32
N VAL A 75 -32.32 42.64 -4.50
CA VAL A 75 -31.79 42.14 -5.79
C VAL A 75 -30.34 42.56 -5.99
N ARG A 76 -29.98 43.79 -5.61
CA ARG A 76 -28.59 44.27 -5.66
C ARG A 76 -27.69 43.48 -4.73
N ASP A 77 -28.12 43.25 -3.50
CA ASP A 77 -27.39 42.48 -2.49
C ASP A 77 -27.26 40.99 -2.89
N ALA A 78 -28.33 40.38 -3.40
CA ALA A 78 -28.30 39.01 -3.93
C ALA A 78 -27.33 38.86 -5.10
N LYS A 79 -27.31 39.83 -6.04
CA LYS A 79 -26.32 39.86 -7.14
C LYS A 79 -24.90 40.03 -6.62
N ALA A 80 -24.69 40.90 -5.64
CA ALA A 80 -23.38 41.10 -5.02
C ALA A 80 -22.88 39.82 -4.32
N ARG A 81 -23.76 39.14 -3.57
CA ARG A 81 -23.46 37.83 -2.95
C ARG A 81 -23.14 36.77 -3.99
N LEU A 82 -23.89 36.70 -5.10
CA LEU A 82 -23.60 35.76 -6.17
C LEU A 82 -22.19 35.99 -6.73
N VAL A 83 -21.85 37.24 -7.07
CA VAL A 83 -20.53 37.58 -7.58
C VAL A 83 -19.44 37.28 -6.54
N ALA A 84 -19.68 37.60 -5.27
CA ALA A 84 -18.75 37.31 -4.18
C ALA A 84 -18.54 35.80 -4.00
N HIS A 85 -19.60 34.99 -4.08
CA HIS A 85 -19.50 33.54 -3.96
C HIS A 85 -18.72 32.94 -5.14
N VAL A 86 -19.05 33.34 -6.37
CA VAL A 86 -18.31 32.92 -7.57
C VAL A 86 -16.84 33.33 -7.48
N HIS A 87 -16.55 34.53 -6.98
CA HIS A 87 -15.18 35.01 -6.84
C HIS A 87 -14.41 34.25 -5.76
N SER A 88 -15.04 33.93 -4.63
CA SER A 88 -14.47 33.09 -3.57
C SER A 88 -14.14 31.70 -4.11
N ASP A 89 -15.11 31.07 -4.78
CA ASP A 89 -14.93 29.72 -5.32
C ASP A 89 -13.85 29.69 -6.41
N TYR A 90 -13.77 30.75 -7.23
CA TYR A 90 -12.71 30.89 -8.21
C TYR A 90 -11.34 31.07 -7.56
N ALA A 91 -11.24 31.88 -6.49
CA ALA A 91 -10.00 32.05 -5.74
C ALA A 91 -9.53 30.72 -5.13
N ASP A 92 -10.45 29.95 -4.57
CA ASP A 92 -10.18 28.63 -4.01
C ASP A 92 -9.73 27.62 -5.07
N PHE A 93 -10.40 27.61 -6.24
CA PHE A 93 -10.01 26.77 -7.37
C PHE A 93 -8.61 27.11 -7.87
N VAL A 94 -8.30 28.41 -8.06
CA VAL A 94 -6.98 28.86 -8.49
C VAL A 94 -5.93 28.47 -7.44
N GLN A 95 -6.19 28.68 -6.15
CA GLN A 95 -5.26 28.31 -5.08
C GLN A 95 -5.05 26.80 -4.99
N LEU A 96 -6.10 25.99 -5.19
CA LEU A 96 -5.97 24.54 -5.23
C LEU A 96 -5.17 24.09 -6.46
N SER A 97 -5.38 24.72 -7.61
CA SER A 97 -4.66 24.41 -8.84
C SER A 97 -3.16 24.71 -8.73
N ALA A 98 -2.79 25.82 -8.09
CA ALA A 98 -1.39 26.14 -7.77
C ALA A 98 -0.78 25.10 -6.83
N ARG A 99 -1.48 24.74 -5.74
CA ARG A 99 -1.02 23.71 -4.80
C ARG A 99 -0.88 22.33 -5.43
N LEU A 100 -1.72 21.99 -6.41
CA LEU A 100 -1.64 20.72 -7.12
C LEU A 100 -0.39 20.66 -8.02
N ASP A 101 -0.03 21.76 -8.67
CA ASP A 101 1.21 21.84 -9.46
C ASP A 101 2.45 21.77 -8.57
N ASP A 102 2.41 22.37 -7.38
CA ASP A 102 3.46 22.22 -6.36
C ASP A 102 3.58 20.74 -5.91
N PHE A 103 2.45 20.08 -5.63
CA PHE A 103 2.44 18.67 -5.26
C PHE A 103 2.98 17.78 -6.39
N LYS A 104 2.61 18.05 -7.64
CA LYS A 104 3.14 17.35 -8.81
C LYS A 104 4.66 17.48 -8.90
N THR A 105 5.18 18.67 -8.62
CA THR A 105 6.63 18.92 -8.60
C THR A 105 7.30 18.15 -7.45
N ALA A 106 6.72 18.16 -6.25
CA ALA A 106 7.21 17.38 -5.12
C ALA A 106 7.19 15.87 -5.40
N ALA A 107 6.14 15.35 -6.06
CA ALA A 107 6.04 13.96 -6.47
C ALA A 107 7.13 13.58 -7.49
N GLN A 108 7.44 14.46 -8.44
CA GLN A 108 8.55 14.25 -9.39
C GLN A 108 9.91 14.26 -8.67
N GLN A 109 10.10 15.17 -7.71
CA GLN A 109 11.31 15.22 -6.88
C GLN A 109 11.50 13.97 -6.03
N LEU A 110 10.42 13.31 -5.59
CA LEU A 110 10.48 12.03 -4.85
C LEU A 110 10.63 10.82 -5.78
N GLY A 111 10.11 10.88 -7.01
CA GLY A 111 10.24 9.79 -7.98
C GLY A 111 11.68 9.49 -8.37
N ALA A 112 12.50 10.52 -8.57
CA ALA A 112 13.92 10.38 -8.91
C ALA A 112 14.75 9.61 -7.87
N PRO A 113 14.76 9.97 -6.57
CA PRO A 113 15.52 9.25 -5.55
C PRO A 113 14.98 7.83 -5.32
N ILE A 114 13.67 7.59 -5.43
CA ILE A 114 13.11 6.22 -5.33
C ILE A 114 13.64 5.33 -6.46
N GLY A 115 13.72 5.86 -7.69
CA GLY A 115 14.37 5.19 -8.80
C GLY A 115 15.84 4.88 -8.50
N GLY A 116 16.57 5.87 -7.99
CA GLY A 116 17.98 5.70 -7.58
C GLY A 116 18.18 4.63 -6.50
N PHE A 117 17.32 4.56 -5.49
CA PHE A 117 17.38 3.51 -4.47
C PHE A 117 17.11 2.12 -5.05
N ARG A 118 16.17 2.01 -5.99
CA ARG A 118 15.88 0.73 -6.67
C ARG A 118 17.10 0.26 -7.46
N ASP A 119 17.75 1.17 -8.19
CA ASP A 119 18.92 0.84 -8.99
C ASP A 119 20.12 0.48 -8.09
N LEU A 120 20.29 1.17 -6.96
CA LEU A 120 21.29 0.82 -5.95
C LEU A 120 21.03 -0.56 -5.34
N ALA A 121 19.77 -0.87 -5.00
CA ALA A 121 19.39 -2.18 -4.47
C ALA A 121 19.64 -3.31 -5.48
N ALA A 122 19.32 -3.07 -6.76
CA ALA A 122 19.60 -4.02 -7.84
C ALA A 122 21.11 -4.25 -8.00
N SER A 123 21.92 -3.19 -7.98
CA SER A 123 23.39 -3.26 -8.02
C SER A 123 23.96 -4.02 -6.82
N ALA A 124 23.47 -3.75 -5.61
CA ALA A 124 23.88 -4.44 -4.40
C ALA A 124 23.53 -5.94 -4.44
N ALA A 125 22.34 -6.29 -4.95
CA ALA A 125 21.94 -7.69 -5.14
C ALA A 125 22.87 -8.42 -6.12
N GLN A 126 23.18 -7.80 -7.26
CA GLN A 126 24.12 -8.36 -8.24
C GLN A 126 25.52 -8.54 -7.65
N ALA A 127 26.02 -7.56 -6.90
CA ALA A 127 27.31 -7.65 -6.22
C ALA A 127 27.33 -8.80 -5.19
N ALA A 128 26.24 -8.99 -4.45
CA ALA A 128 26.10 -10.10 -3.50
C ALA A 128 26.07 -11.46 -4.21
N GLU A 129 25.38 -11.58 -5.34
CA GLU A 129 25.34 -12.80 -6.15
C GLU A 129 26.73 -13.17 -6.69
N LEU A 130 27.47 -12.19 -7.22
CA LEU A 130 28.86 -12.37 -7.67
C LEU A 130 29.78 -12.82 -6.53
N ALA A 131 29.65 -12.19 -5.35
CA ALA A 131 30.42 -12.57 -4.18
C ALA A 131 30.10 -14.01 -3.73
N LEU A 132 28.82 -14.39 -3.68
CA LEU A 132 28.38 -15.75 -3.37
C LEU A 132 28.89 -16.77 -4.39
N ALA A 133 28.84 -16.44 -5.69
CA ALA A 133 29.38 -17.30 -6.74
C ALA A 133 30.88 -17.52 -6.56
N ARG A 134 31.64 -16.47 -6.25
CA ARG A 134 33.08 -16.57 -5.97
C ARG A 134 33.36 -17.44 -4.75
N VAL A 135 32.63 -17.27 -3.65
CA VAL A 135 32.78 -18.10 -2.44
C VAL A 135 32.50 -19.56 -2.75
N ARG A 136 31.43 -19.86 -3.49
CA ARG A 136 31.08 -21.23 -3.91
C ARG A 136 32.20 -21.86 -4.74
N GLU A 137 32.77 -21.11 -5.69
CA GLU A 137 33.88 -21.61 -6.50
C GLU A 137 35.12 -21.90 -5.67
N VAL A 138 35.47 -21.03 -4.71
CA VAL A 138 36.59 -21.27 -3.79
C VAL A 138 36.36 -22.52 -2.94
N MET A 139 35.14 -22.74 -2.44
CA MET A 139 34.81 -23.95 -1.69
C MET A 139 34.94 -25.21 -2.57
N ARG A 140 34.42 -25.17 -3.79
CA ARG A 140 34.57 -26.28 -4.76
C ARG A 140 36.03 -26.59 -5.05
N GLN A 141 36.88 -25.57 -5.18
CA GLN A 141 38.32 -25.74 -5.36
C GLN A 141 38.98 -26.37 -4.13
N ARG A 142 38.60 -25.94 -2.92
CA ARG A 142 39.10 -26.54 -1.66
C ARG A 142 38.72 -28.01 -1.55
N ASP A 143 37.49 -28.35 -1.87
CA ASP A 143 37.01 -29.74 -1.86
C ASP A 143 37.78 -30.61 -2.87
N ALA A 144 38.02 -30.08 -4.08
CA ALA A 144 38.83 -30.77 -5.09
C ALA A 144 40.29 -30.98 -4.66
N VAL A 145 40.88 -30.02 -3.94
CA VAL A 145 42.23 -30.16 -3.38
C VAL A 145 42.24 -31.18 -2.24
N ALA A 146 41.23 -31.16 -1.36
CA ALA A 146 41.12 -32.12 -0.26
C ALA A 146 41.00 -33.56 -0.78
N GLU A 147 40.23 -33.79 -1.84
CA GLU A 147 40.10 -35.13 -2.43
C GLU A 147 41.41 -35.62 -3.06
N ARG A 148 42.13 -34.75 -3.78
CA ARG A 148 43.47 -35.11 -4.31
C ARG A 148 44.46 -35.44 -3.20
N ARG A 149 44.42 -34.71 -2.07
CA ARG A 149 45.27 -35.01 -0.91
C ARG A 149 44.96 -36.39 -0.33
N ARG A 150 43.69 -36.72 -0.13
CA ARG A 150 43.26 -38.06 0.32
C ARG A 150 43.72 -39.17 -0.61
N GLN A 151 43.68 -38.92 -1.92
CA GLN A 151 44.19 -39.88 -2.90
C GLN A 151 45.70 -40.10 -2.76
N LEU A 152 46.48 -39.01 -2.60
CA LEU A 152 47.92 -39.10 -2.38
C LEU A 152 48.27 -39.80 -1.06
N GLU A 153 47.55 -39.52 0.02
CA GLU A 153 47.71 -40.19 1.31
C GLU A 153 47.52 -41.72 1.16
N ARG A 154 46.49 -42.15 0.42
CA ARG A 154 46.29 -43.58 0.12
C ARG A 154 47.40 -44.18 -0.74
N PHE A 155 47.96 -43.42 -1.68
CA PHE A 155 49.09 -43.89 -2.49
C PHE A 155 50.37 -44.03 -1.66
N GLU A 156 50.60 -43.13 -0.69
CA GLU A 156 51.70 -43.20 0.26
C GLU A 156 51.56 -44.44 1.16
N GLU A 157 50.37 -44.66 1.75
CA GLU A 157 50.08 -45.87 2.53
C GLU A 157 50.32 -47.16 1.71
N ALA A 158 49.85 -47.21 0.47
CA ALA A 158 50.05 -48.36 -0.40
C ALA A 158 51.53 -48.59 -0.75
N HIS A 159 52.29 -47.50 -0.97
CA HIS A 159 53.73 -47.56 -1.22
C HIS A 159 54.49 -48.10 0.00
N ASP A 160 54.20 -47.59 1.20
CA ASP A 160 54.85 -48.03 2.43
C ASP A 160 54.53 -49.49 2.77
N LEU A 161 53.28 -49.92 2.55
CA LEU A 161 52.89 -51.32 2.66
C LEU A 161 53.66 -52.20 1.65
N ALA A 162 53.81 -51.76 0.40
CA ALA A 162 54.57 -52.49 -0.61
C ALA A 162 56.06 -52.58 -0.25
N ALA A 163 56.66 -51.49 0.25
CA ALA A 163 58.04 -51.47 0.73
C ALA A 163 58.24 -52.43 1.91
N LYS A 164 57.33 -52.44 2.88
CA LYS A 164 57.36 -53.36 4.02
C LYS A 164 57.24 -54.82 3.60
N ILE A 165 56.37 -55.12 2.63
CA ILE A 165 56.27 -56.48 2.05
C ILE A 165 57.59 -56.87 1.39
N SER A 166 58.22 -55.96 0.62
CA SER A 166 59.51 -56.23 -0.03
C SER A 166 60.63 -56.51 0.98
N GLU A 167 60.65 -55.78 2.10
CA GLU A 167 61.61 -55.98 3.19
C GLU A 167 61.40 -57.34 3.88
N LEU A 168 60.15 -57.69 4.21
CA LEU A 168 59.81 -59.00 4.78
C LEU A 168 60.18 -60.15 3.83
N LEU A 169 59.92 -60.01 2.53
CA LEU A 169 60.31 -61.01 1.54
C LEU A 169 61.83 -61.15 1.42
N ALA A 170 62.58 -60.05 1.56
CA ALA A 170 64.04 -60.09 1.58
C ALA A 170 64.56 -60.81 2.84
N ALA A 171 63.94 -60.58 4.01
CA ALA A 171 64.29 -61.25 5.25
C ALA A 171 64.01 -62.77 5.19
N VAL A 172 62.83 -63.19 4.73
CA VAL A 172 62.48 -64.62 4.58
C VAL A 172 63.46 -65.33 3.64
N ARG A 173 63.80 -64.71 2.50
CA ARG A 173 64.81 -65.24 1.58
C ARG A 173 66.20 -65.35 2.20
N GLY A 174 66.53 -64.44 3.13
CA GLY A 174 67.75 -64.49 3.92
C GLY A 174 67.76 -65.66 4.90
N ASP A 175 66.66 -65.93 5.58
CA ASP A 175 66.52 -67.07 6.50
C ASP A 175 66.56 -68.41 5.76
N ASP A 176 65.94 -68.52 4.58
CA ASP A 176 66.07 -69.70 3.71
C ASP A 176 67.53 -69.94 3.28
N ALA A 177 68.31 -68.87 3.07
CA ALA A 177 69.72 -68.96 2.69
C ALA A 177 70.65 -69.30 3.88
N VAL A 178 70.31 -68.87 5.10
CA VAL A 178 71.06 -69.20 6.32
C VAL A 178 70.78 -70.64 6.78
N GLU A 179 69.53 -71.11 6.66
CA GLU A 179 69.18 -72.51 6.96
C GLU A 179 69.82 -73.47 5.95
N ALA A 180 69.81 -73.12 4.64
CA ALA A 180 70.53 -73.87 3.61
C ALA A 180 72.06 -73.91 3.84
N ALA A 181 72.67 -72.81 4.28
CA ALA A 181 74.10 -72.77 4.62
C ALA A 181 74.43 -73.55 5.92
N ALA A 182 73.49 -73.62 6.87
CA ALA A 182 73.66 -74.39 8.11
C ALA A 182 73.54 -75.90 7.87
N ASP A 183 72.69 -76.34 6.94
CA ASP A 183 72.58 -77.75 6.55
C ASP A 183 73.76 -78.22 5.67
N ASP A 184 74.30 -77.36 4.79
CA ASP A 184 75.54 -77.66 4.06
C ASP A 184 76.76 -77.79 4.99
N ALA A 185 76.83 -76.98 6.05
CA ALA A 185 77.88 -77.10 7.06
C ALA A 185 77.75 -78.37 7.93
N ARG A 186 76.53 -78.86 8.18
CA ARG A 186 76.29 -80.13 8.89
C ARG A 186 76.59 -81.35 8.02
N GLY A 187 76.27 -81.30 6.73
CA GLY A 187 76.59 -82.36 5.77
C GLY A 187 78.09 -82.60 5.57
N ALA A 188 78.91 -81.55 5.72
CA ALA A 188 80.37 -81.65 5.62
C ALA A 188 81.05 -82.27 6.86
N ALA A 189 80.40 -82.22 8.04
CA ALA A 189 80.93 -82.79 9.27
C ALA A 189 80.60 -84.30 9.44
N GLN A 190 79.81 -84.87 8.54
CA GLN A 190 79.28 -86.24 8.64
C GLN A 190 79.79 -87.18 7.53
N ARG A 191 80.83 -86.77 6.80
CA ARG A 191 81.58 -87.60 5.83
C ARG A 191 83.03 -87.83 6.27
#